data_AF-A0A4W2I9G4-F1
#
_entry.id   AF-A0A4W2I9G4-F1
#
_cell.length_a   1.000
_cell.length_b   1.000
_cell.length_c   1.000
_cell.angle_alpha   90.00
_cell.angle_beta   90.00
_cell.angle_gamma   90.00
#
_symmetry.space_group_name_H-M   'P 1'
#
loop_
_entity.id
_entity.type
_entity.pdbx_description
1 polymer ?
#
loop_
_entity_poly.entity_id
_entity_poly.type
_entity_poly.pdbx_seq_one_letter_code
_entity_poly.pdbx_strand_id
1 'polypeptide(L)'
;MALRAAVFELGGILTLPSATSFWDRAEEELALPGGFLSKAFLRGGPDGPSIRVMKGEITFSQWVPFMEEDCRKCSKDCGICLPENFSIKQIFEKILSSRKINYPMLQAAVTLKQKGFTTCILTNTWLDDSAERGSLAQVLCELKPHFDFLIESCQIGMVKPDPQIYKFVLDTLKISPSEVVFLDNFETNLKPAHEMGMVTIFVHDTDAALKELEKVTGVQPGVRLHFVELGSGPVVCLCHGFPESWFSWRYQIPALAQAGFRVLAVDMKGYGESSAPPEIEEYSLEVLSKDMITFLDKLGISQAVFIGHDWGGMLVWTIALFHPERVRAVASLNTPFMPSNPKVSTMEIIKATPTFNYQLYFQEPGVAEAELEKNLSRTFKSFFRSNDETFITVSRTCEMGGLLVNTPEEPTLSKMVTEEDIQFYVQEFKKSGFRGPLNWYRNMDKNWEWGFKGSGRKVSPTLFSPKSPSGHPWTPLSWSELGVDRLPAALGSTSTAGFPLGTSVWLLLLEWQRVGRGDRGLPGDFTQVSQWCPGSGCRWSRATPRDHKVEAPSSQKEHHVLSERQER
;
A
#
# COMPACT_ATOMS: atom_id res chain seq x y z
N MET A 1 31.60 -13.13 -6.86
CA MET A 1 31.74 -12.31 -5.64
C MET A 1 30.36 -11.84 -5.24
N ALA A 2 30.08 -11.67 -3.94
CA ALA A 2 28.76 -11.23 -3.48
C ALA A 2 28.62 -9.71 -3.63
N LEU A 3 27.46 -9.24 -4.07
CA LEU A 3 27.14 -7.82 -4.09
C LEU A 3 27.09 -7.27 -2.65
N ARG A 4 27.58 -6.04 -2.47
CA ARG A 4 27.67 -5.36 -1.16
C ARG A 4 27.30 -3.88 -1.21
N ALA A 5 27.08 -3.32 -2.40
CA ALA A 5 26.51 -1.98 -2.52
C ALA A 5 25.43 -1.92 -3.60
N ALA A 6 24.47 -1.02 -3.40
CA ALA A 6 23.42 -0.71 -4.35
C ALA A 6 23.38 0.80 -4.61
N VAL A 7 23.52 1.18 -5.88
CA VAL A 7 23.54 2.56 -6.34
C VAL A 7 22.27 2.82 -7.16
N PHE A 8 21.55 3.89 -6.85
CA PHE A 8 20.26 4.21 -7.46
C PHE A 8 20.31 5.60 -8.10
N GLU A 9 19.82 5.75 -9.32
CA GLU A 9 19.40 7.07 -9.80
C GLU A 9 18.21 7.59 -8.95
N LEU A 10 18.05 8.91 -8.88
CA LEU A 10 16.93 9.58 -8.23
C LEU A 10 15.71 9.67 -9.16
N GLY A 11 15.90 10.25 -10.35
CA GLY A 11 14.82 10.57 -11.29
C GLY A 11 14.38 9.35 -12.09
N GLY A 12 13.09 8.98 -12.03
CA GLY A 12 12.56 7.80 -12.72
C GLY A 12 12.76 6.48 -11.97
N ILE A 13 13.55 6.48 -10.89
CA ILE A 13 13.83 5.31 -10.06
C ILE A 13 13.27 5.50 -8.65
N LEU A 14 13.93 6.32 -7.82
CA LEU A 14 13.46 6.65 -6.46
C LEU A 14 12.35 7.69 -6.44
N THR A 15 12.16 8.41 -7.56
CA THR A 15 11.08 9.37 -7.74
C THR A 15 10.40 9.17 -9.08
N LEU A 16 9.07 9.28 -9.10
CA LEU A 16 8.24 9.18 -10.29
C LEU A 16 7.38 10.44 -10.43
N PRO A 17 7.02 10.86 -11.66
CA PRO A 17 7.38 10.25 -12.94
C PRO A 17 8.83 10.56 -13.39
N SER A 18 9.37 9.79 -14.33
CA SER A 18 10.69 10.07 -14.93
C SER A 18 10.66 11.35 -15.77
N ALA A 19 11.81 12.01 -15.95
CA ALA A 19 11.91 13.22 -16.79
C ALA A 19 11.43 12.95 -18.22
N THR A 20 11.81 11.82 -18.82
CA THR A 20 11.39 11.42 -20.18
C THR A 20 9.88 11.29 -20.29
N SER A 21 9.25 10.53 -19.39
CA SER A 21 7.78 10.36 -19.41
C SER A 21 7.03 11.68 -19.22
N PHE A 22 7.67 12.65 -18.58
CA PHE A 22 7.12 13.99 -18.46
C PHE A 22 7.32 14.77 -19.76
N TRP A 23 8.49 14.71 -20.38
CA TRP A 23 8.74 15.37 -21.65
C TRP A 23 7.78 14.88 -22.72
N ASP A 24 7.54 13.58 -22.81
CA ASP A 24 6.57 13.00 -23.74
C ASP A 24 5.16 13.59 -23.53
N ARG A 25 4.71 13.71 -22.27
CA ARG A 25 3.43 14.36 -21.94
C ARG A 25 3.41 15.85 -22.28
N ALA A 26 4.50 16.57 -22.00
CA ALA A 26 4.59 17.99 -22.29
C ALA A 26 4.59 18.24 -23.80
N GLU A 27 5.26 17.39 -24.58
CA GLU A 27 5.25 17.42 -26.04
C GLU A 27 3.84 17.16 -26.57
N GLU A 28 3.13 16.16 -26.03
CA GLU A 28 1.73 15.88 -26.40
C GLU A 28 0.80 17.06 -26.06
N GLU A 29 0.88 17.62 -24.84
CA GLU A 29 0.09 18.78 -24.40
C GLU A 29 0.33 20.01 -25.28
N LEU A 30 1.56 20.19 -25.77
CA LEU A 30 1.97 21.33 -26.59
C LEU A 30 1.89 21.05 -28.11
N ALA A 31 1.42 19.86 -28.50
CA ALA A 31 1.40 19.38 -29.89
C ALA A 31 2.77 19.48 -30.60
N LEU A 32 3.84 19.19 -29.87
CA LEU A 32 5.21 19.12 -30.38
C LEU A 32 5.54 17.71 -30.88
N PRO A 33 6.46 17.54 -31.83
CA PRO A 33 6.93 16.23 -32.26
C PRO A 33 7.57 15.45 -31.09
N GLY A 34 7.34 14.14 -31.05
CA GLY A 34 7.97 13.27 -30.05
C GLY A 34 9.50 13.37 -30.05
N GLY A 35 10.09 13.52 -28.86
CA GLY A 35 11.53 13.69 -28.65
C GLY A 35 12.07 15.11 -28.90
N PHE A 36 11.20 16.08 -29.18
CA PHE A 36 11.58 17.48 -29.41
C PHE A 36 12.34 18.12 -28.23
N LEU A 37 11.79 18.04 -27.02
CA LEU A 37 12.38 18.59 -25.81
C LEU A 37 13.67 17.86 -25.46
N SER A 38 13.73 16.54 -25.70
CA SER A 38 14.95 15.75 -25.52
C SER A 38 16.08 16.20 -26.43
N LYS A 39 15.77 16.39 -27.72
CA LYS A 39 16.73 16.88 -28.70
C LYS A 39 17.24 18.29 -28.36
N ALA A 40 16.36 19.17 -27.88
CA ALA A 40 16.75 20.50 -27.43
C ALA A 40 17.64 20.44 -26.17
N PHE A 41 17.29 19.59 -25.20
CA PHE A 41 18.05 19.43 -23.97
C PHE A 41 19.47 18.93 -24.21
N LEU A 42 19.65 18.00 -25.16
CA LEU A 42 20.96 17.44 -25.51
C LEU A 42 21.75 18.30 -26.51
N ARG A 43 21.23 19.46 -26.93
CA ARG A 43 21.89 20.32 -27.91
C ARG A 43 23.21 20.87 -27.33
N GLY A 44 24.24 20.91 -28.17
CA GLY A 44 25.59 21.32 -27.78
C GLY A 44 26.47 20.19 -27.20
N GLY A 45 25.91 19.00 -26.96
CA GLY A 45 26.69 17.84 -26.55
C GLY A 45 27.38 18.03 -25.19
N PRO A 46 28.62 17.52 -25.00
CA PRO A 46 29.35 17.57 -23.72
C PRO A 46 29.60 18.96 -23.16
N ASP A 47 29.62 19.99 -24.01
CA ASP A 47 29.85 21.39 -23.64
C ASP A 47 28.54 22.22 -23.68
N GLY A 48 27.40 21.54 -23.92
CA GLY A 48 26.10 22.16 -24.03
C GLY A 48 25.59 22.74 -22.69
N PRO A 49 24.67 23.72 -22.73
CA PRO A 49 24.14 24.37 -21.52
C PRO A 49 23.58 23.38 -20.49
N SER A 50 22.94 22.30 -20.94
CA SER A 50 22.36 21.28 -20.07
C SER A 50 23.41 20.43 -19.35
N ILE A 51 24.59 20.21 -19.95
CA ILE A 51 25.70 19.56 -19.23
C ILE A 51 26.27 20.50 -18.18
N ARG A 52 26.43 21.79 -18.52
CA ARG A 52 26.96 22.81 -17.60
C ARG A 52 26.08 22.99 -16.35
N VAL A 53 24.75 22.99 -16.51
CA VAL A 53 23.83 23.05 -15.36
C VAL A 53 23.91 21.79 -14.50
N MET A 54 24.04 20.60 -15.12
CA MET A 54 24.20 19.34 -14.40
C MET A 54 25.57 19.22 -13.70
N LYS A 55 26.61 19.90 -14.19
CA LYS A 55 27.91 20.03 -13.53
C LYS A 55 27.93 21.12 -12.44
N GLY A 56 26.85 21.89 -12.28
CA GLY A 56 26.78 22.97 -11.29
C GLY A 56 27.54 24.24 -11.70
N GLU A 57 27.94 24.37 -12.96
CA GLU A 57 28.63 25.56 -13.48
C GLU A 57 27.69 26.77 -13.63
N ILE A 58 26.38 26.51 -13.81
CA ILE A 58 25.31 27.50 -13.88
C ILE A 58 24.11 27.00 -13.07
N THR A 59 23.25 27.91 -12.60
CA THR A 59 22.02 27.54 -11.89
C THR A 59 20.87 27.22 -12.85
N PHE A 60 19.79 26.65 -12.32
CA PHE A 60 18.58 26.39 -13.09
C PHE A 60 18.05 27.66 -13.78
N SER A 61 17.92 28.77 -13.05
CA SER A 61 17.41 30.03 -13.62
C SER A 61 18.30 30.60 -14.72
N GLN A 62 19.63 30.39 -14.64
CA GLN A 62 20.57 30.77 -15.69
C GLN A 62 20.49 29.84 -16.92
N TRP A 63 20.15 28.57 -16.72
CA TRP A 63 20.03 27.57 -17.78
C TRP A 63 18.76 27.74 -18.63
N VAL A 64 17.62 28.11 -18.02
CA VAL A 64 16.32 28.30 -18.71
C VAL A 64 16.43 29.09 -20.03
N PRO A 65 17.03 30.29 -20.09
CA PRO A 65 17.09 31.05 -21.34
C PRO A 65 17.92 30.37 -22.44
N PHE A 66 18.94 29.57 -22.07
CA PHE A 66 19.69 28.77 -23.04
C PHE A 66 18.84 27.64 -23.61
N MET A 67 18.10 26.94 -22.74
CA MET A 67 17.20 25.87 -23.18
C MET A 67 16.07 26.40 -24.08
N GLU A 68 15.49 27.55 -23.76
CA GLU A 68 14.49 28.19 -24.63
C GLU A 68 15.06 28.55 -26.01
N GLU A 69 16.30 29.02 -26.06
CA GLU A 69 16.99 29.28 -27.31
C GLU A 69 17.25 27.99 -28.10
N ASP A 70 17.64 26.91 -27.44
CA ASP A 70 17.85 25.62 -28.10
C ASP A 70 16.53 25.00 -28.60
N CYS A 71 15.42 25.19 -27.88
CA CYS A 71 14.08 24.89 -28.38
C CYS A 71 13.72 25.73 -29.62
N ARG A 72 13.99 27.05 -29.62
CA ARG A 72 13.75 27.90 -30.80
C ARG A 72 14.57 27.47 -32.02
N LYS A 73 15.81 27.02 -31.81
CA LYS A 73 16.62 26.47 -32.91
C LYS A 73 16.08 25.12 -33.37
N CYS A 74 15.70 24.23 -32.45
CA CYS A 74 15.11 22.94 -32.79
C CYS A 74 13.78 23.10 -33.55
N SER A 75 12.97 24.10 -33.20
CA SER A 75 11.70 24.38 -33.90
C SER A 75 11.96 24.81 -35.35
N LYS A 76 12.96 25.65 -35.59
CA LYS A 76 13.43 26.02 -36.94
C LYS A 76 13.92 24.80 -37.71
N ASP A 77 14.75 23.96 -37.10
CA ASP A 77 15.31 22.75 -37.72
C ASP A 77 14.20 21.74 -38.10
N CYS A 78 13.11 21.69 -37.32
CA CYS A 78 11.97 20.80 -37.54
C CYS A 78 10.84 21.43 -38.37
N GLY A 79 10.95 22.71 -38.76
CA GLY A 79 9.91 23.41 -39.52
C GLY A 79 8.59 23.63 -38.75
N ILE A 80 8.65 23.72 -37.41
CA ILE A 80 7.48 23.94 -36.54
C ILE A 80 7.55 25.29 -35.83
N CYS A 81 6.40 25.81 -35.44
CA CYS A 81 6.28 26.98 -34.57
C CYS A 81 6.05 26.54 -33.13
N LEU A 82 6.77 27.13 -32.19
CA LEU A 82 6.48 26.95 -30.77
C LEU A 82 5.18 27.68 -30.40
N PRO A 83 4.37 27.15 -29.47
CA PRO A 83 3.19 27.85 -28.95
C PRO A 83 3.52 29.23 -28.36
N GLU A 84 2.59 30.18 -28.43
CA GLU A 84 2.81 31.55 -27.94
C GLU A 84 3.14 31.61 -26.43
N ASN A 85 2.62 30.66 -25.65
CA ASN A 85 2.83 30.53 -24.22
C ASN A 85 3.93 29.52 -23.85
N PHE A 86 4.78 29.11 -24.80
CA PHE A 86 5.86 28.16 -24.55
C PHE A 86 6.84 28.70 -23.50
N SER A 87 7.02 27.96 -22.40
CA SER A 87 7.96 28.32 -21.34
C SER A 87 8.62 27.08 -20.75
N ILE A 88 9.95 27.01 -20.88
CA ILE A 88 10.73 25.91 -20.28
C ILE A 88 10.62 25.95 -18.76
N LYS A 89 10.59 27.15 -18.18
CA LYS A 89 10.40 27.34 -16.75
C LYS A 89 9.11 26.66 -16.26
N GLN A 90 7.97 26.95 -16.89
CA GLN A 90 6.68 26.38 -16.47
C GLN A 90 6.64 24.85 -16.65
N ILE A 91 7.21 24.33 -17.74
CA ILE A 91 7.32 22.89 -17.98
C ILE A 91 8.11 22.23 -16.84
N PHE A 92 9.28 22.76 -16.47
CA PHE A 92 10.11 22.21 -15.40
C PHE A 92 9.55 22.41 -13.99
N GLU A 93 8.90 23.53 -13.70
CA GLU A 93 8.21 23.75 -12.41
C GLU A 93 7.08 22.72 -12.21
N LYS A 94 6.36 22.34 -13.28
CA LYS A 94 5.37 21.25 -13.26
C LYS A 94 6.03 19.87 -13.10
N ILE A 95 7.24 19.65 -13.63
CA ILE A 95 8.03 18.43 -13.34
C ILE A 95 8.34 18.35 -11.86
N LEU A 96 8.96 19.40 -11.32
CA LEU A 96 9.49 19.42 -9.96
C LEU A 96 8.38 19.28 -8.91
N SER A 97 7.22 19.90 -9.13
CA SER A 97 6.07 19.82 -8.21
C SER A 97 5.26 18.53 -8.30
N SER A 98 5.38 17.76 -9.39
CA SER A 98 4.65 16.49 -9.56
C SER A 98 5.43 15.25 -9.13
N ARG A 99 6.73 15.38 -8.82
CA ARG A 99 7.56 14.26 -8.35
C ARG A 99 7.07 13.73 -7.01
N LYS A 100 6.93 12.41 -6.94
CA LYS A 100 6.62 11.66 -5.73
C LYS A 100 7.65 10.55 -5.54
N ILE A 101 7.85 10.14 -4.30
CA ILE A 101 8.71 9.01 -3.96
C ILE A 101 8.13 7.71 -4.52
N ASN A 102 8.99 6.92 -5.16
CA ASN A 102 8.70 5.55 -5.53
C ASN A 102 8.91 4.66 -4.28
N TYR A 103 7.87 4.56 -3.45
CA TYR A 103 7.95 3.84 -2.17
C TYR A 103 8.39 2.37 -2.30
N PRO A 104 7.92 1.58 -3.30
CA PRO A 104 8.46 0.24 -3.52
C PRO A 104 9.97 0.20 -3.69
N MET A 105 10.53 1.10 -4.50
CA MET A 105 11.98 1.19 -4.73
C MET A 105 12.73 1.69 -3.48
N LEU A 106 12.18 2.67 -2.77
CA LEU A 106 12.74 3.11 -1.48
C LEU A 106 12.77 1.97 -0.46
N GLN A 107 11.69 1.18 -0.37
CA GLN A 107 11.61 0.06 0.54
C GLN A 107 12.65 -1.01 0.21
N ALA A 108 12.92 -1.26 -1.07
CA ALA A 108 13.99 -2.15 -1.50
C ALA A 108 15.37 -1.64 -1.07
N ALA A 109 15.66 -0.35 -1.25
CA ALA A 109 16.90 0.28 -0.80
C ALA A 109 17.06 0.19 0.73
N VAL A 110 15.99 0.46 1.49
CA VAL A 110 15.98 0.31 2.95
C VAL A 110 16.26 -1.13 3.37
N THR A 111 15.63 -2.11 2.74
CA THR A 111 15.88 -3.53 3.05
C THR A 111 17.32 -3.91 2.73
N LEU A 112 17.86 -3.52 1.59
CA LEU A 112 19.26 -3.76 1.23
C LEU A 112 20.20 -3.21 2.30
N LYS A 113 19.98 -1.95 2.73
CA LYS A 113 20.75 -1.33 3.82
C LYS A 113 20.65 -2.12 5.12
N GLN A 114 19.46 -2.56 5.51
CA GLN A 114 19.25 -3.42 6.69
C GLN A 114 19.95 -4.79 6.58
N LYS A 115 20.16 -5.28 5.36
CA LYS A 115 20.92 -6.51 5.07
C LYS A 115 22.44 -6.26 4.94
N GLY A 116 22.91 -5.04 5.23
CA GLY A 116 24.32 -4.69 5.27
C GLY A 116 24.91 -4.22 3.94
N PHE A 117 24.07 -3.90 2.94
CA PHE A 117 24.54 -3.21 1.74
C PHE A 117 24.83 -1.75 2.04
N THR A 118 25.90 -1.21 1.46
CA THR A 118 26.09 0.24 1.36
C THR A 118 25.13 0.78 0.29
N THR A 119 24.29 1.76 0.62
CA THR A 119 23.33 2.33 -0.34
C THR A 119 23.69 3.77 -0.73
N CYS A 120 23.61 4.06 -2.03
CA CYS A 120 23.98 5.36 -2.59
C CYS A 120 22.94 5.87 -3.58
N ILE A 121 22.61 7.15 -3.51
CA ILE A 121 21.92 7.86 -4.59
C ILE A 121 22.98 8.50 -5.49
N LEU A 122 22.93 8.24 -6.80
CA LEU A 122 23.79 8.87 -7.82
C LEU A 122 22.91 9.52 -8.88
N THR A 123 22.83 10.85 -8.87
CA THR A 123 21.89 11.57 -9.73
C THR A 123 22.55 12.69 -10.54
N ASN A 124 22.14 12.78 -11.80
CA ASN A 124 22.36 13.98 -12.59
C ASN A 124 21.30 15.02 -12.20
N THR A 125 21.70 15.99 -11.38
CA THR A 125 20.84 17.06 -10.86
C THR A 125 21.52 18.42 -10.99
N TRP A 126 20.83 19.49 -10.62
CA TRP A 126 21.28 20.87 -10.79
C TRP A 126 21.11 21.70 -9.51
N LEU A 127 21.75 22.86 -9.48
CA LEU A 127 21.51 23.88 -8.45
C LEU A 127 20.18 24.59 -8.76
N ASP A 128 19.13 24.22 -8.03
CA ASP A 128 17.79 24.76 -8.18
C ASP A 128 17.61 26.06 -7.36
N ASP A 129 17.61 27.19 -8.04
CA ASP A 129 17.35 28.52 -7.50
C ASP A 129 15.94 29.04 -7.85
N SER A 130 15.04 28.16 -8.31
CA SER A 130 13.67 28.51 -8.66
C SER A 130 12.77 28.75 -7.43
N ALA A 131 11.53 29.17 -7.68
CA ALA A 131 10.50 29.25 -6.66
C ALA A 131 10.11 27.86 -6.11
N GLU A 132 10.24 26.81 -6.93
CA GLU A 132 9.86 25.44 -6.62
C GLU A 132 10.96 24.61 -5.97
N ARG A 133 12.13 25.21 -5.66
CA ARG A 133 13.29 24.53 -5.03
C ARG A 133 12.92 23.73 -3.77
N GLY A 134 11.86 24.14 -3.07
CA GLY A 134 11.35 23.46 -1.88
C GLY A 134 10.86 22.03 -2.16
N SER A 135 10.34 21.76 -3.37
CA SER A 135 9.81 20.45 -3.73
C SER A 135 10.90 19.39 -3.78
N LEU A 136 11.98 19.64 -4.55
CA LEU A 136 13.12 18.72 -4.62
C LEU A 136 13.82 18.58 -3.27
N ALA A 137 14.00 19.70 -2.55
CA ALA A 137 14.59 19.68 -1.22
C ALA A 137 13.78 18.82 -0.23
N GLN A 138 12.45 18.89 -0.26
CA GLN A 138 11.60 18.07 0.59
C GLN A 138 11.77 16.57 0.29
N VAL A 139 11.76 16.20 -0.99
CA VAL A 139 11.98 14.80 -1.42
C VAL A 139 13.36 14.29 -1.00
N LEU A 140 14.41 15.07 -1.21
CA LEU A 140 15.77 14.69 -0.79
C LEU A 140 15.90 14.59 0.73
N CYS A 141 15.26 15.48 1.50
CA CYS A 141 15.22 15.40 2.96
C CYS A 141 14.53 14.11 3.46
N GLU A 142 13.52 13.63 2.74
CA GLU A 142 12.82 12.38 3.08
C GLU A 142 13.64 11.14 2.67
N LEU A 143 14.33 11.18 1.53
CA LEU A 143 15.15 10.05 1.07
C LEU A 143 16.47 9.91 1.85
N LYS A 144 17.16 11.02 2.12
CA LYS A 144 18.54 11.03 2.65
C LYS A 144 18.77 10.16 3.89
N PRO A 145 17.89 10.10 4.90
CA PRO A 145 18.09 9.23 6.08
C PRO A 145 18.20 7.73 5.74
N HIS A 146 17.67 7.31 4.58
CA HIS A 146 17.64 5.92 4.15
C HIS A 146 18.86 5.47 3.35
N PHE A 147 19.76 6.39 2.97
CA PHE A 147 20.95 6.11 2.19
C PHE A 147 22.23 6.45 2.96
N ASP A 148 23.33 5.77 2.64
CA ASP A 148 24.63 6.10 3.22
C ASP A 148 25.27 7.28 2.50
N PHE A 149 25.04 7.39 1.20
CA PHE A 149 25.60 8.42 0.34
C PHE A 149 24.56 9.05 -0.59
N LEU A 150 24.70 10.35 -0.83
CA LEU A 150 24.02 11.10 -1.87
C LEU A 150 25.10 11.82 -2.69
N ILE A 151 25.23 11.43 -3.96
CA ILE A 151 26.19 11.99 -4.91
C ILE A 151 25.40 12.71 -5.99
N GLU A 152 25.49 14.05 -5.95
CA GLU A 152 24.82 14.97 -6.86
C GLU A 152 25.82 15.51 -7.88
N SER A 153 25.54 15.33 -9.17
CA SER A 153 26.44 15.76 -10.25
C SER A 153 26.88 17.22 -10.14
N CYS A 154 25.96 18.11 -9.74
CA CYS A 154 26.21 19.54 -9.62
C CYS A 154 27.12 19.91 -8.44
N GLN A 155 27.23 19.03 -7.43
CA GLN A 155 28.11 19.24 -6.28
C GLN A 155 29.53 18.75 -6.55
N ILE A 156 29.69 17.72 -7.40
CA ILE A 156 30.99 17.11 -7.69
C ILE A 156 31.57 17.53 -9.05
N GLY A 157 30.82 18.24 -9.88
CA GLY A 157 31.27 18.73 -11.20
C GLY A 157 31.42 17.63 -12.26
N MET A 158 30.79 16.47 -12.05
CA MET A 158 30.85 15.30 -12.96
C MET A 158 29.43 14.84 -13.27
N VAL A 159 29.20 14.35 -14.48
CA VAL A 159 27.87 13.91 -14.94
C VAL A 159 27.93 12.51 -15.52
N LYS A 160 26.88 11.71 -15.32
CA LYS A 160 26.68 10.51 -16.13
C LYS A 160 26.42 10.93 -17.59
N PRO A 161 26.98 10.23 -18.60
CA PRO A 161 27.67 8.95 -18.53
C PRO A 161 29.21 9.04 -18.53
N ASP A 162 29.82 10.14 -18.06
CA ASP A 162 31.28 10.25 -18.00
C ASP A 162 31.87 9.15 -17.08
N PRO A 163 32.78 8.27 -17.55
CA PRO A 163 33.41 7.24 -16.73
C PRO A 163 34.01 7.73 -15.41
N GLN A 164 34.43 9.00 -15.32
CA GLN A 164 35.00 9.55 -14.08
C GLN A 164 34.01 9.56 -12.91
N ILE A 165 32.71 9.77 -13.16
CA ILE A 165 31.72 9.79 -12.08
C ILE A 165 31.56 8.42 -11.41
N TYR A 166 31.65 7.34 -12.19
CA TYR A 166 31.54 5.97 -11.68
C TYR A 166 32.78 5.59 -10.87
N LYS A 167 33.98 6.04 -11.30
CA LYS A 167 35.21 5.88 -10.50
C LYS A 167 35.12 6.63 -9.17
N PHE A 168 34.64 7.87 -9.20
CA PHE A 168 34.41 8.67 -8.00
C PHE A 168 33.45 7.96 -7.02
N VAL A 169 32.37 7.36 -7.52
CA VAL A 169 31.44 6.56 -6.71
C VAL A 169 32.15 5.37 -6.08
N LEU A 170 32.89 4.57 -6.86
CA LEU A 170 33.63 3.40 -6.35
C LEU A 170 34.64 3.77 -5.27
N ASP A 171 35.38 4.87 -5.46
CA ASP A 171 36.35 5.39 -4.49
C ASP A 171 35.64 5.88 -3.21
N THR A 172 34.50 6.56 -3.36
CA THR A 172 33.69 7.06 -2.24
C THR A 172 33.12 5.91 -1.40
N LEU A 173 32.59 4.89 -2.06
CA LEU A 173 32.02 3.70 -1.42
C LEU A 173 33.09 2.70 -0.94
N LYS A 174 34.35 2.89 -1.35
CA LYS A 174 35.50 2.01 -1.07
C LYS A 174 35.21 0.55 -1.46
N ILE A 175 34.71 0.36 -2.67
CA ILE A 175 34.20 -0.93 -3.14
C ILE A 175 34.68 -1.25 -4.57
N SER A 176 34.80 -2.53 -4.91
CA SER A 176 35.13 -2.93 -6.28
C SER A 176 33.87 -2.90 -7.18
N PRO A 177 34.01 -2.67 -8.50
CA PRO A 177 32.88 -2.63 -9.43
C PRO A 177 31.99 -3.88 -9.35
N SER A 178 32.59 -5.06 -9.29
CA SER A 178 31.87 -6.34 -9.26
C SER A 178 31.04 -6.60 -8.00
N GLU A 179 31.16 -5.76 -6.97
CA GLU A 179 30.34 -5.82 -5.75
C GLU A 179 29.18 -4.80 -5.78
N VAL A 180 29.00 -4.06 -6.87
CA VAL A 180 27.98 -3.01 -7.02
C VAL A 180 26.86 -3.45 -7.96
N VAL A 181 25.61 -3.23 -7.54
CA VAL A 181 24.45 -3.16 -8.46
C VAL A 181 24.06 -1.70 -8.68
N PHE A 182 23.94 -1.29 -9.94
CA PHE A 182 23.55 0.06 -10.34
C PHE A 182 22.23 0.06 -11.10
N LEU A 183 21.27 0.85 -10.62
CA LEU A 183 19.93 0.98 -11.17
C LEU A 183 19.75 2.37 -11.81
N ASP A 184 19.41 2.39 -13.10
CA ASP A 184 19.19 3.62 -13.87
C ASP A 184 18.14 3.35 -14.98
N ASN A 185 17.44 4.40 -15.40
CA ASN A 185 16.42 4.33 -16.44
C ASN A 185 16.93 4.85 -17.80
N PHE A 186 18.24 5.08 -17.95
CA PHE A 186 18.90 5.40 -19.21
C PHE A 186 20.04 4.41 -19.51
N GLU A 187 19.93 3.69 -20.64
CA GLU A 187 20.96 2.75 -21.08
C GLU A 187 22.34 3.41 -21.26
N THR A 188 22.36 4.66 -21.71
CA THR A 188 23.59 5.45 -21.87
C THR A 188 24.33 5.62 -20.54
N ASN A 189 23.60 5.76 -19.43
CA ASN A 189 24.17 5.84 -18.09
C ASN A 189 24.59 4.46 -17.54
N LEU A 190 23.96 3.37 -17.98
CA LEU A 190 24.33 2.03 -17.54
C LEU A 190 25.58 1.51 -18.23
N LYS A 191 25.82 1.88 -19.49
CA LYS A 191 26.92 1.33 -20.29
C LYS A 191 28.30 1.46 -19.64
N PRO A 192 28.74 2.64 -19.14
CA PRO A 192 30.05 2.75 -18.47
C PRO A 192 30.13 1.92 -17.19
N ALA A 193 29.05 1.85 -16.41
CA ALA A 193 28.98 1.03 -15.18
C ALA A 193 29.17 -0.46 -15.50
N HIS A 194 28.47 -0.96 -16.53
CA HIS A 194 28.60 -2.32 -17.01
C HIS A 194 30.01 -2.61 -17.55
N GLU A 195 30.58 -1.72 -18.35
CA GLU A 195 31.96 -1.85 -18.89
C GLU A 195 33.02 -1.88 -17.79
N MET A 196 32.76 -1.27 -16.62
CA MET A 196 33.61 -1.36 -15.43
C MET A 196 33.43 -2.67 -14.63
N GLY A 197 32.42 -3.46 -14.95
CA GLY A 197 32.11 -4.73 -14.27
C GLY A 197 31.08 -4.63 -13.15
N MET A 198 30.31 -3.53 -13.08
CA MET A 198 29.14 -3.46 -12.19
C MET A 198 27.98 -4.31 -12.73
N VAL A 199 27.15 -4.84 -11.83
CA VAL A 199 25.84 -5.38 -12.20
C VAL A 199 24.93 -4.18 -12.49
N THR A 200 24.24 -4.18 -13.62
CA THR A 200 23.36 -3.06 -14.03
C THR A 200 21.93 -3.52 -14.23
N ILE A 201 20.96 -2.76 -13.75
CA ILE A 201 19.53 -3.02 -13.94
C ILE A 201 18.92 -1.82 -14.67
N PHE A 202 18.33 -2.09 -15.83
CA PHE A 202 17.60 -1.08 -16.61
C PHE A 202 16.14 -0.99 -16.15
N VAL A 203 15.79 0.12 -15.54
CA VAL A 203 14.50 0.29 -14.88
C VAL A 203 13.53 1.02 -15.82
N HIS A 204 12.60 0.27 -16.39
CA HIS A 204 11.46 0.79 -17.15
C HIS A 204 10.14 0.59 -16.40
N ASP A 205 10.07 -0.44 -15.57
CA ASP A 205 8.98 -0.80 -14.68
C ASP A 205 9.53 -1.12 -13.28
N THR A 206 8.83 -0.66 -12.25
CA THR A 206 9.32 -0.81 -10.86
C THR A 206 9.29 -2.28 -10.43
N ASP A 207 8.22 -3.02 -10.73
CA ASP A 207 8.07 -4.40 -10.27
C ASP A 207 9.06 -5.34 -10.96
N ALA A 208 9.27 -5.16 -12.27
CA ALA A 208 10.28 -5.89 -13.02
C ALA A 208 11.69 -5.62 -12.48
N ALA A 209 12.03 -4.35 -12.22
CA ALA A 209 13.31 -3.98 -11.65
C ALA A 209 13.52 -4.53 -10.24
N LEU A 210 12.49 -4.55 -9.40
CA LEU A 210 12.55 -5.15 -8.06
C LEU A 210 12.80 -6.66 -8.12
N LYS A 211 12.19 -7.38 -9.06
CA LYS A 211 12.46 -8.81 -9.29
C LYS A 211 13.89 -9.06 -9.77
N GLU A 212 14.42 -8.22 -10.65
CA GLU A 212 15.81 -8.32 -11.08
C GLU A 212 16.78 -8.00 -9.95
N LEU A 213 16.49 -6.97 -9.16
CA LEU A 213 17.27 -6.59 -7.98
C LEU A 213 17.29 -7.72 -6.94
N GLU A 214 16.14 -8.33 -6.67
CA GLU A 214 16.03 -9.51 -5.82
C GLU A 214 16.87 -10.66 -6.37
N LYS A 215 16.76 -10.96 -7.68
CA LYS A 215 17.50 -12.05 -8.31
C LYS A 215 19.01 -11.90 -8.16
N VAL A 216 19.54 -10.67 -8.26
CA VAL A 216 20.99 -10.44 -8.17
C VAL A 216 21.50 -10.27 -6.74
N THR A 217 20.66 -9.77 -5.82
CA THR A 217 21.07 -9.52 -4.42
C THR A 217 20.65 -10.62 -3.44
N GLY A 218 19.64 -11.42 -3.78
CA GLY A 218 18.97 -12.34 -2.87
C GLY A 218 18.13 -11.64 -1.80
N VAL A 219 17.84 -10.34 -1.94
CA VAL A 219 17.13 -9.53 -0.95
C VAL A 219 15.76 -9.11 -1.48
N GLN A 220 14.70 -9.50 -0.77
CA GLN A 220 13.32 -9.09 -1.05
C GLN A 220 12.95 -7.83 -0.28
N PRO A 221 12.29 -6.83 -0.91
CA PRO A 221 11.74 -5.67 -0.20
C PRO A 221 10.80 -6.08 0.93
N GLY A 222 10.76 -5.29 2.00
CA GLY A 222 9.83 -5.52 3.11
C GLY A 222 8.37 -5.27 2.70
N VAL A 223 7.43 -5.81 3.47
CA VAL A 223 5.98 -5.64 3.27
C VAL A 223 5.53 -4.28 3.81
N ARG A 224 4.78 -3.52 3.00
CA ARG A 224 4.05 -2.32 3.43
C ARG A 224 2.60 -2.69 3.75
N LEU A 225 2.09 -2.23 4.89
CA LEU A 225 0.67 -2.28 5.22
C LEU A 225 0.07 -0.87 5.20
N HIS A 226 -1.01 -0.69 4.45
CA HIS A 226 -1.88 0.47 4.49
C HIS A 226 -2.95 0.30 5.57
N PHE A 227 -3.34 1.42 6.21
CA PHE A 227 -4.43 1.44 7.17
C PHE A 227 -5.09 2.82 7.19
N VAL A 228 -6.38 2.83 7.54
CA VAL A 228 -7.13 4.03 7.87
C VAL A 228 -7.20 4.19 9.38
N GLU A 229 -6.98 5.42 9.84
CA GLU A 229 -6.93 5.75 11.25
C GLU A 229 -7.98 6.80 11.64
N LEU A 230 -8.66 6.59 12.77
CA LEU A 230 -9.58 7.56 13.34
C LEU A 230 -9.66 7.45 14.86
N GLY A 231 -9.78 8.60 15.53
CA GLY A 231 -10.00 8.67 16.97
C GLY A 231 -8.72 8.73 17.80
N SER A 232 -8.87 8.58 19.11
CA SER A 232 -7.78 8.63 20.09
C SER A 232 -8.14 7.75 21.29
N GLY A 233 -7.14 7.30 22.06
CA GLY A 233 -7.34 6.38 23.19
C GLY A 233 -6.71 5.00 22.95
N PRO A 234 -7.18 3.94 23.63
CA PRO A 234 -6.68 2.58 23.43
C PRO A 234 -6.80 2.14 21.96
N VAL A 235 -5.77 1.48 21.45
CA VAL A 235 -5.69 1.08 20.04
C VAL A 235 -6.60 -0.12 19.78
N VAL A 236 -7.41 -0.01 18.72
CA VAL A 236 -8.20 -1.11 18.16
C VAL A 236 -7.78 -1.34 16.71
N CYS A 237 -7.19 -2.50 16.43
CA CYS A 237 -6.84 -2.95 15.09
C CYS A 237 -7.98 -3.80 14.50
N LEU A 238 -8.52 -3.37 13.35
CA LEU A 238 -9.55 -4.07 12.61
C LEU A 238 -8.94 -4.81 11.42
N CYS A 239 -9.17 -6.13 11.36
CA CYS A 239 -8.65 -7.03 10.32
C CYS A 239 -9.82 -7.64 9.54
N HIS A 240 -9.97 -7.28 8.26
CA HIS A 240 -11.03 -7.80 7.39
C HIS A 240 -10.73 -9.22 6.86
N GLY A 241 -11.68 -9.85 6.16
CA GLY A 241 -11.55 -11.16 5.55
C GLY A 241 -11.42 -11.16 4.03
N PHE A 242 -11.85 -12.25 3.39
CA PHE A 242 -11.76 -12.46 1.95
C PHE A 242 -13.13 -12.38 1.25
N PRO A 243 -13.24 -11.71 0.08
CA PRO A 243 -12.36 -10.69 -0.48
C PRO A 243 -12.88 -9.30 -0.11
N GLU A 244 -12.20 -8.63 0.82
CA GLU A 244 -12.67 -7.37 1.41
C GLU A 244 -11.62 -6.25 1.35
N SER A 245 -11.78 -5.21 2.18
CA SER A 245 -10.86 -4.08 2.36
C SER A 245 -11.07 -3.51 3.77
N TRP A 246 -10.20 -2.61 4.22
CA TRP A 246 -10.45 -1.74 5.38
C TRP A 246 -11.88 -1.14 5.35
N PHE A 247 -12.40 -0.86 4.15
CA PHE A 247 -13.72 -0.26 3.92
C PHE A 247 -14.91 -1.14 4.34
N SER A 248 -14.70 -2.45 4.55
CA SER A 248 -15.71 -3.31 5.21
C SER A 248 -16.06 -2.82 6.61
N TRP A 249 -15.15 -2.11 7.26
CA TRP A 249 -15.32 -1.54 8.61
C TRP A 249 -15.83 -0.10 8.61
N ARG A 250 -16.25 0.46 7.45
CA ARG A 250 -16.63 1.89 7.32
C ARG A 250 -17.68 2.39 8.31
N TYR A 251 -18.52 1.49 8.81
CA TYR A 251 -19.53 1.79 9.82
C TYR A 251 -18.99 1.69 11.26
N GLN A 252 -18.05 0.78 11.52
CA GLN A 252 -17.44 0.56 12.83
C GLN A 252 -16.36 1.58 13.16
N ILE A 253 -15.59 2.03 12.16
CA ILE A 253 -14.52 3.03 12.34
C ILE A 253 -15.00 4.28 13.09
N PRO A 254 -16.05 5.01 12.62
CA PRO A 254 -16.53 6.19 13.34
C PRO A 254 -17.18 5.84 14.69
N ALA A 255 -17.89 4.72 14.81
CA ALA A 255 -18.55 4.32 16.06
C ALA A 255 -17.55 4.01 17.18
N LEU A 256 -16.47 3.27 16.86
CA LEU A 256 -15.40 2.95 17.80
C LEU A 256 -14.58 4.20 18.17
N ALA A 257 -14.29 5.06 17.19
CA ALA A 257 -13.62 6.34 17.47
C ALA A 257 -14.44 7.21 18.43
N GLN A 258 -15.76 7.30 18.21
CA GLN A 258 -16.68 8.04 19.09
C GLN A 258 -16.81 7.41 20.48
N ALA A 259 -16.63 6.10 20.59
CA ALA A 259 -16.58 5.40 21.88
C ALA A 259 -15.29 5.66 22.68
N GLY A 260 -14.30 6.32 22.09
CA GLY A 260 -13.04 6.72 22.73
C GLY A 260 -11.86 5.80 22.42
N PHE A 261 -11.87 5.14 21.27
CA PHE A 261 -10.76 4.30 20.80
C PHE A 261 -9.98 4.98 19.66
N ARG A 262 -8.69 4.61 19.56
CA ARG A 262 -7.86 4.89 18.39
C ARG A 262 -7.97 3.71 17.43
N VAL A 263 -8.74 3.86 16.36
CA VAL A 263 -9.06 2.77 15.42
C VAL A 263 -8.03 2.73 14.30
N LEU A 264 -7.48 1.56 14.02
CA LEU A 264 -6.62 1.26 12.88
C LEU A 264 -7.30 0.18 12.02
N ALA A 265 -7.94 0.56 10.93
CA ALA A 265 -8.55 -0.37 9.98
C ALA A 265 -7.55 -0.69 8.87
N VAL A 266 -7.02 -1.91 8.87
CA VAL A 266 -5.88 -2.31 8.04
C VAL A 266 -6.37 -2.92 6.74
N ASP A 267 -5.77 -2.53 5.61
CA ASP A 267 -5.82 -3.38 4.42
C ASP A 267 -4.87 -4.54 4.67
N MET A 268 -5.41 -5.74 4.79
CA MET A 268 -4.59 -6.91 5.05
C MET A 268 -3.62 -7.15 3.89
N LYS A 269 -2.51 -7.84 4.15
CA LYS A 269 -1.52 -8.16 3.11
C LYS A 269 -2.20 -8.86 1.92
N GLY A 270 -1.90 -8.40 0.70
CA GLY A 270 -2.57 -8.84 -0.53
C GLY A 270 -3.72 -7.93 -1.01
N TYR A 271 -4.18 -7.00 -0.18
CA TYR A 271 -5.38 -6.20 -0.45
C TYR A 271 -5.08 -4.70 -0.57
N GLY A 272 -5.88 -4.01 -1.39
CA GLY A 272 -5.94 -2.56 -1.45
C GLY A 272 -4.59 -1.88 -1.71
N GLU A 273 -4.18 -0.99 -0.80
CA GLU A 273 -2.88 -0.30 -0.88
C GLU A 273 -1.73 -1.02 -0.15
N SER A 274 -2.00 -2.16 0.50
CA SER A 274 -0.96 -2.99 1.10
C SER A 274 -0.21 -3.78 0.03
N SER A 275 1.04 -4.14 0.34
CA SER A 275 1.85 -4.99 -0.55
C SER A 275 1.15 -6.33 -0.80
N ALA A 276 1.23 -6.81 -2.05
CA ALA A 276 0.64 -8.06 -2.50
C ALA A 276 1.70 -8.97 -3.15
N PRO A 277 2.68 -9.50 -2.39
CA PRO A 277 3.68 -10.41 -2.94
C PRO A 277 3.01 -11.65 -3.59
N PRO A 278 3.50 -12.16 -4.72
CA PRO A 278 2.85 -13.26 -5.43
C PRO A 278 3.10 -14.65 -4.81
N GLU A 279 4.09 -14.79 -3.93
CA GLU A 279 4.49 -16.04 -3.28
C GLU A 279 3.38 -16.53 -2.33
N ILE A 280 3.11 -17.84 -2.33
CA ILE A 280 2.04 -18.41 -1.49
C ILE A 280 2.43 -18.31 -0.02
N GLU A 281 3.68 -18.61 0.29
CA GLU A 281 4.23 -18.76 1.64
C GLU A 281 4.17 -17.47 2.47
N GLU A 282 4.12 -16.32 1.80
CA GLU A 282 3.99 -14.97 2.36
C GLU A 282 2.66 -14.72 3.08
N TYR A 283 1.68 -15.59 2.86
CA TYR A 283 0.32 -15.51 3.41
C TYR A 283 0.03 -16.62 4.43
N SER A 284 1.07 -17.31 4.91
CA SER A 284 0.92 -18.19 6.07
C SER A 284 0.59 -17.38 7.33
N LEU A 285 -0.21 -17.94 8.24
CA LEU A 285 -0.63 -17.27 9.48
C LEU A 285 0.55 -16.87 10.36
N GLU A 286 1.67 -17.61 10.30
CA GLU A 286 2.91 -17.24 10.95
C GLU A 286 3.47 -15.91 10.44
N VAL A 287 3.59 -15.78 9.11
CA VAL A 287 4.13 -14.57 8.46
C VAL A 287 3.19 -13.40 8.68
N LEU A 288 1.89 -13.59 8.45
CA LEU A 288 0.88 -12.55 8.65
C LEU A 288 0.82 -12.04 10.10
N SER A 289 1.00 -12.94 11.08
CA SER A 289 1.08 -12.54 12.49
C SER A 289 2.32 -11.69 12.75
N LYS A 290 3.49 -12.09 12.24
CA LYS A 290 4.74 -11.33 12.35
C LYS A 290 4.65 -9.96 11.69
N ASP A 291 3.99 -9.87 10.55
CA ASP A 291 3.75 -8.60 9.85
C ASP A 291 2.90 -7.65 10.70
N MET A 292 1.84 -8.14 11.35
CA MET A 292 1.02 -7.34 12.27
C MET A 292 1.77 -6.92 13.54
N ILE A 293 2.65 -7.76 14.08
CA ILE A 293 3.49 -7.38 15.22
C ILE A 293 4.50 -6.30 14.83
N THR A 294 5.16 -6.46 13.69
CA THR A 294 6.10 -5.47 13.14
C THR A 294 5.39 -4.14 12.84
N PHE A 295 4.14 -4.21 12.37
CA PHE A 295 3.29 -3.04 12.17
C PHE A 295 3.06 -2.26 13.47
N LEU A 296 2.71 -2.94 14.56
CA LEU A 296 2.58 -2.29 15.87
C LEU A 296 3.90 -1.70 16.37
N ASP A 297 5.02 -2.41 16.20
CA ASP A 297 6.36 -1.93 16.59
C ASP A 297 6.71 -0.62 15.89
N LYS A 298 6.50 -0.54 14.57
CA LYS A 298 6.77 0.67 13.78
C LYS A 298 5.89 1.85 14.18
N LEU A 299 4.70 1.61 14.72
CA LEU A 299 3.82 2.65 15.24
C LEU A 299 4.08 2.99 16.72
N GLY A 300 5.04 2.34 17.37
CA GLY A 300 5.32 2.51 18.80
C GLY A 300 4.19 2.00 19.70
N ILE A 301 3.40 1.04 19.21
CA ILE A 301 2.24 0.50 19.92
C ILE A 301 2.64 -0.80 20.62
N SER A 302 2.66 -0.77 21.95
CA SER A 302 3.00 -1.95 22.76
C SER A 302 1.90 -3.01 22.72
N GLN A 303 0.64 -2.62 22.83
CA GLN A 303 -0.52 -3.52 22.79
C GLN A 303 -1.70 -2.90 22.03
N ALA A 304 -2.49 -3.75 21.37
CA ALA A 304 -3.73 -3.36 20.72
C ALA A 304 -4.87 -4.35 21.02
N VAL A 305 -6.10 -3.90 20.93
CA VAL A 305 -7.28 -4.76 20.80
C VAL A 305 -7.36 -5.21 19.35
N PHE A 306 -7.41 -6.51 19.09
CA PHE A 306 -7.52 -7.05 17.75
C PHE A 306 -8.94 -7.54 17.48
N ILE A 307 -9.55 -7.07 16.38
CA ILE A 307 -10.90 -7.47 15.97
C ILE A 307 -10.84 -7.96 14.54
N GLY A 308 -11.19 -9.23 14.34
CA GLY A 308 -11.11 -9.90 13.05
C GLY A 308 -12.46 -10.36 12.54
N HIS A 309 -12.61 -10.42 11.22
CA HIS A 309 -13.76 -11.05 10.54
C HIS A 309 -13.25 -12.01 9.45
N ASP A 310 -13.91 -13.16 9.28
CA ASP A 310 -13.52 -14.21 8.33
C ASP A 310 -12.02 -14.61 8.48
N TRP A 311 -11.15 -14.44 7.48
CA TRP A 311 -9.72 -14.70 7.58
C TRP A 311 -9.01 -13.77 8.58
N GLY A 312 -9.44 -12.52 8.69
CA GLY A 312 -9.01 -11.62 9.75
C GLY A 312 -9.35 -12.20 11.13
N GLY A 313 -10.49 -12.88 11.28
CA GLY A 313 -10.87 -13.60 12.49
C GLY A 313 -9.90 -14.72 12.85
N MET A 314 -9.48 -15.52 11.85
CA MET A 314 -8.46 -16.57 12.05
C MET A 314 -7.10 -15.97 12.44
N LEU A 315 -6.71 -14.85 11.83
CA LEU A 315 -5.47 -14.16 12.13
C LEU A 315 -5.46 -13.62 13.57
N VAL A 316 -6.50 -12.92 14.01
CA VAL A 316 -6.48 -12.33 15.36
C VAL A 316 -6.46 -13.39 16.47
N TRP A 317 -7.10 -14.55 16.26
CA TRP A 317 -6.94 -15.70 17.15
C TRP A 317 -5.50 -16.20 17.21
N THR A 318 -4.85 -16.27 16.05
CA THR A 318 -3.46 -16.68 15.93
C THR A 318 -2.54 -15.71 16.67
N ILE A 319 -2.69 -14.40 16.46
CA ILE A 319 -1.89 -13.38 17.15
C ILE A 319 -2.08 -13.52 18.66
N ALA A 320 -3.30 -13.69 19.15
CA ALA A 320 -3.56 -13.85 20.57
C ALA A 320 -2.95 -15.14 21.17
N LEU A 321 -2.78 -16.20 20.37
CA LEU A 321 -2.16 -17.46 20.80
C LEU A 321 -0.62 -17.39 20.85
N PHE A 322 -0.02 -16.68 19.89
CA PHE A 322 1.43 -16.66 19.69
C PHE A 322 2.13 -15.40 20.23
N HIS A 323 1.40 -14.30 20.33
CA HIS A 323 1.87 -12.99 20.79
C HIS A 323 0.93 -12.37 21.85
N PRO A 324 0.56 -13.12 22.92
CA PRO A 324 -0.38 -12.62 23.93
C PRO A 324 0.10 -11.33 24.60
N GLU A 325 1.42 -11.10 24.68
CA GLU A 325 2.02 -9.87 25.21
C GLU A 325 1.66 -8.62 24.39
N ARG A 326 1.27 -8.78 23.13
CA ARG A 326 0.89 -7.70 22.20
C ARG A 326 -0.61 -7.48 22.11
N VAL A 327 -1.40 -8.36 22.72
CA VAL A 327 -2.86 -8.36 22.61
C VAL A 327 -3.49 -7.87 23.90
N ARG A 328 -4.10 -6.69 23.85
CA ARG A 328 -4.89 -6.15 24.97
C ARG A 328 -6.20 -6.92 25.15
N ALA A 329 -6.82 -7.27 24.03
CA ALA A 329 -8.02 -8.08 23.92
C ALA A 329 -8.18 -8.58 22.49
N VAL A 330 -8.94 -9.66 22.30
CA VAL A 330 -9.24 -10.19 20.96
C VAL A 330 -10.74 -10.42 20.77
N ALA A 331 -11.24 -10.09 19.59
CA ALA A 331 -12.60 -10.36 19.15
C ALA A 331 -12.64 -10.95 17.73
N SER A 332 -13.53 -11.91 17.49
CA SER A 332 -13.76 -12.45 16.14
C SER A 332 -15.25 -12.45 15.79
N LEU A 333 -15.54 -12.01 14.57
CA LEU A 333 -16.86 -12.06 13.94
C LEU A 333 -16.88 -13.23 12.96
N ASN A 334 -17.85 -14.14 13.11
CA ASN A 334 -18.01 -15.40 12.38
C ASN A 334 -17.01 -16.50 12.68
N THR A 335 -15.71 -16.21 12.66
CA THR A 335 -14.68 -17.25 12.64
C THR A 335 -14.39 -17.78 14.03
N PRO A 336 -14.74 -19.04 14.35
CA PRO A 336 -14.44 -19.63 15.65
C PRO A 336 -12.93 -19.86 15.82
N PHE A 337 -12.48 -19.88 17.07
CA PHE A 337 -11.16 -20.41 17.38
C PHE A 337 -11.19 -21.94 17.24
N MET A 338 -10.37 -22.48 16.35
CA MET A 338 -10.22 -23.91 16.13
C MET A 338 -8.74 -24.30 16.33
N PRO A 339 -8.37 -24.91 17.48
CA PRO A 339 -6.99 -25.35 17.68
C PRO A 339 -6.62 -26.46 16.70
N SER A 340 -5.38 -26.47 16.21
CA SER A 340 -4.88 -27.53 15.32
C SER A 340 -4.94 -28.89 16.01
N ASN A 341 -5.50 -29.89 15.32
CA ASN A 341 -5.53 -31.27 15.76
C ASN A 341 -4.39 -32.05 15.07
N PRO A 342 -3.39 -32.57 15.81
CA PRO A 342 -2.27 -33.29 15.21
C PRO A 342 -2.65 -34.62 14.55
N LYS A 343 -3.88 -35.12 14.78
CA LYS A 343 -4.36 -36.39 14.22
C LYS A 343 -5.17 -36.25 12.94
N VAL A 344 -5.62 -35.04 12.60
CA VAL A 344 -6.47 -34.79 11.43
C VAL A 344 -6.01 -33.49 10.78
N SER A 345 -5.62 -33.57 9.51
CA SER A 345 -5.13 -32.38 8.80
C SER A 345 -6.29 -31.42 8.47
N THR A 346 -5.99 -30.13 8.37
CA THR A 346 -6.99 -29.13 7.93
C THR A 346 -7.54 -29.47 6.55
N MET A 347 -6.69 -29.99 5.65
CA MET A 347 -7.12 -30.40 4.30
C MET A 347 -8.06 -31.61 4.31
N GLU A 348 -7.92 -32.55 5.25
CA GLU A 348 -8.88 -33.65 5.42
C GLU A 348 -10.25 -33.11 5.87
N ILE A 349 -10.28 -32.16 6.80
CA ILE A 349 -11.52 -31.53 7.26
C ILE A 349 -12.21 -30.78 6.11
N ILE A 350 -11.45 -30.03 5.32
CA ILE A 350 -11.97 -29.29 4.15
C ILE A 350 -12.58 -30.28 3.14
N LYS A 351 -11.88 -31.37 2.80
CA LYS A 351 -12.37 -32.40 1.88
C LYS A 351 -13.62 -33.10 2.38
N ALA A 352 -13.74 -33.31 3.69
CA ALA A 352 -14.88 -33.96 4.31
C ALA A 352 -16.10 -33.03 4.50
N THR A 353 -15.94 -31.72 4.36
CA THR A 353 -16.97 -30.73 4.67
C THR A 353 -17.49 -30.08 3.37
N PRO A 354 -18.69 -30.45 2.87
CA PRO A 354 -19.20 -29.94 1.60
C PRO A 354 -19.17 -28.41 1.50
N THR A 355 -19.54 -27.68 2.55
CA THR A 355 -19.55 -26.20 2.55
C THR A 355 -18.18 -25.56 2.38
N PHE A 356 -17.08 -26.31 2.51
CA PHE A 356 -15.71 -25.84 2.24
C PHE A 356 -15.17 -26.26 0.88
N ASN A 357 -15.99 -26.86 0.00
CA ASN A 357 -15.58 -27.27 -1.34
C ASN A 357 -15.01 -26.09 -2.16
N TYR A 358 -15.55 -24.87 -2.03
CA TYR A 358 -14.97 -23.67 -2.64
C TYR A 358 -13.49 -23.42 -2.27
N GLN A 359 -13.05 -23.83 -1.06
CA GLN A 359 -11.65 -23.69 -0.66
C GLN A 359 -10.72 -24.65 -1.42
N LEU A 360 -11.25 -25.80 -1.86
CA LEU A 360 -10.54 -26.72 -2.77
C LEU A 360 -10.39 -26.09 -4.16
N TYR A 361 -11.45 -25.43 -4.65
CA TYR A 361 -11.41 -24.70 -5.92
C TYR A 361 -10.35 -23.58 -5.91
N PHE A 362 -10.12 -22.94 -4.76
CA PHE A 362 -9.12 -21.88 -4.62
C PHE A 362 -7.66 -22.37 -4.56
N GLN A 363 -7.39 -23.68 -4.46
CA GLN A 363 -6.03 -24.19 -4.31
C GLN A 363 -5.15 -23.99 -5.55
N GLU A 364 -5.69 -24.26 -6.75
CA GLU A 364 -4.91 -24.19 -7.99
C GLU A 364 -4.62 -22.73 -8.37
N PRO A 365 -3.33 -22.30 -8.41
CA PRO A 365 -2.99 -20.93 -8.77
C PRO A 365 -3.42 -20.56 -10.19
N GLY A 366 -4.10 -19.43 -10.33
CA GLY A 366 -4.55 -18.88 -11.61
C GLY A 366 -5.98 -19.27 -12.00
N VAL A 367 -6.55 -20.34 -11.42
CA VAL A 367 -7.91 -20.80 -11.78
C VAL A 367 -8.97 -19.86 -11.22
N ALA A 368 -8.97 -19.66 -9.90
CA ALA A 368 -9.95 -18.77 -9.25
C ALA A 368 -9.65 -17.29 -9.56
N GLU A 369 -8.39 -16.91 -9.71
CA GLU A 369 -7.99 -15.58 -10.19
C GLU A 369 -8.68 -15.27 -11.53
N ALA A 370 -8.58 -16.16 -12.51
CA ALA A 370 -9.15 -15.96 -13.83
C ALA A 370 -10.69 -15.81 -13.81
N GLU A 371 -11.39 -16.55 -12.94
CA GLU A 371 -12.84 -16.41 -12.79
C GLU A 371 -13.21 -15.07 -12.12
N LEU A 372 -12.59 -14.76 -10.99
CA LEU A 372 -12.97 -13.63 -10.13
C LEU A 372 -12.55 -12.28 -10.72
N GLU A 373 -11.45 -12.23 -11.48
CA GLU A 373 -10.93 -11.01 -12.10
C GLU A 373 -11.60 -10.68 -13.43
N LYS A 374 -12.26 -11.65 -14.08
CA LYS A 374 -12.93 -11.48 -15.38
C LYS A 374 -13.92 -10.32 -15.39
N ASN A 375 -14.70 -10.18 -14.32
CA ASN A 375 -15.62 -9.06 -14.12
C ASN A 375 -15.75 -8.75 -12.63
N LEU A 376 -14.91 -7.84 -12.14
CA LEU A 376 -14.88 -7.42 -10.73
C LEU A 376 -16.25 -6.95 -10.21
N SER A 377 -17.01 -6.21 -11.02
CA SER A 377 -18.35 -5.73 -10.63
C SER A 377 -19.31 -6.91 -10.40
N ARG A 378 -19.33 -7.89 -11.32
CA ARG A 378 -20.09 -9.13 -11.16
C ARG A 378 -19.63 -9.90 -9.92
N THR A 379 -18.33 -10.02 -9.69
CA THR A 379 -17.76 -10.71 -8.54
C THR A 379 -18.26 -10.10 -7.23
N PHE A 380 -18.08 -8.79 -7.01
CA PHE A 380 -18.50 -8.14 -5.77
C PHE A 380 -20.02 -8.09 -5.59
N LYS A 381 -20.81 -7.88 -6.66
CA LYS A 381 -22.29 -7.94 -6.58
C LYS A 381 -22.83 -9.35 -6.31
N SER A 382 -22.08 -10.38 -6.71
CA SER A 382 -22.42 -11.77 -6.39
C SER A 382 -22.06 -12.11 -4.94
N PHE A 383 -20.95 -11.58 -4.44
CA PHE A 383 -20.45 -11.86 -3.11
C PHE A 383 -21.23 -11.10 -2.03
N PHE A 384 -21.32 -9.78 -2.13
CA PHE A 384 -21.90 -8.91 -1.10
C PHE A 384 -23.43 -8.92 -1.16
N ARG A 385 -24.00 -10.00 -0.62
CA ARG A 385 -25.45 -10.24 -0.59
C ARG A 385 -25.93 -10.59 0.80
N SER A 386 -27.19 -10.25 1.04
CA SER A 386 -27.89 -10.72 2.23
C SER A 386 -28.29 -12.19 2.06
N ASN A 387 -28.65 -12.85 3.16
CA ASN A 387 -28.98 -14.27 3.13
C ASN A 387 -30.16 -14.59 2.21
N ASP A 388 -31.18 -13.74 2.20
CA ASP A 388 -32.38 -13.89 1.35
C ASP A 388 -32.12 -13.54 -0.13
N GLU A 389 -30.94 -13.00 -0.45
CA GLU A 389 -30.54 -12.64 -1.81
C GLU A 389 -29.47 -13.60 -2.38
N THR A 390 -28.95 -14.55 -1.59
CA THR A 390 -27.80 -15.38 -1.97
C THR A 390 -28.17 -16.44 -3.01
N PHE A 391 -27.40 -16.51 -4.08
CA PHE A 391 -27.53 -17.54 -5.13
C PHE A 391 -26.22 -18.31 -5.40
N ILE A 392 -25.10 -17.92 -4.76
CA ILE A 392 -23.83 -18.65 -4.88
C ILE A 392 -23.95 -19.99 -4.14
N THR A 393 -23.55 -21.06 -4.83
CA THR A 393 -23.44 -22.39 -4.23
C THR A 393 -21.96 -22.72 -3.97
N VAL A 394 -21.58 -22.78 -2.70
CA VAL A 394 -20.19 -23.04 -2.28
C VAL A 394 -19.86 -24.53 -2.08
N SER A 395 -20.90 -25.39 -2.08
CA SER A 395 -20.75 -26.79 -1.66
C SER A 395 -20.32 -27.76 -2.75
N ARG A 396 -20.34 -27.30 -4.01
CA ARG A 396 -20.03 -28.08 -5.22
C ARG A 396 -19.27 -27.26 -6.27
N THR A 397 -18.50 -26.28 -5.81
CA THR A 397 -17.78 -25.30 -6.64
C THR A 397 -16.82 -25.98 -7.61
N CYS A 398 -16.07 -26.99 -7.17
CA CYS A 398 -15.18 -27.76 -8.03
C CYS A 398 -15.94 -28.50 -9.14
N GLU A 399 -17.05 -29.15 -8.80
CA GLU A 399 -17.87 -29.92 -9.73
C GLU A 399 -18.59 -29.02 -10.76
N MET A 400 -18.96 -27.80 -10.35
CA MET A 400 -19.53 -26.80 -11.25
C MET A 400 -18.49 -26.15 -12.16
N GLY A 401 -17.19 -26.30 -11.86
CA GLY A 401 -16.10 -25.67 -12.60
C GLY A 401 -15.86 -24.20 -12.24
N GLY A 402 -16.46 -23.70 -11.15
CA GLY A 402 -16.29 -22.32 -10.70
C GLY A 402 -17.38 -21.85 -9.73
N LEU A 403 -17.09 -20.75 -9.04
CA LEU A 403 -17.95 -20.15 -8.03
C LEU A 403 -19.07 -19.31 -8.65
N LEU A 404 -18.81 -18.72 -9.82
CA LEU A 404 -19.72 -17.82 -10.53
C LEU A 404 -20.40 -18.50 -11.73
N VAL A 405 -20.08 -19.75 -12.06
CA VAL A 405 -20.61 -20.45 -13.26
C VAL A 405 -22.13 -20.41 -13.37
N ASN A 406 -22.85 -20.63 -12.27
CA ASN A 406 -24.32 -20.66 -12.24
C ASN A 406 -24.94 -19.37 -11.68
N THR A 407 -24.20 -18.26 -11.70
CA THR A 407 -24.69 -16.95 -11.21
C THR A 407 -25.08 -16.04 -12.39
N PRO A 408 -25.96 -15.04 -12.18
CA PRO A 408 -26.25 -14.06 -13.22
C PRO A 408 -24.99 -13.34 -13.70
N GLU A 409 -24.90 -13.05 -14.99
CA GLU A 409 -23.83 -12.20 -15.57
C GLU A 409 -23.92 -10.76 -15.07
N GLU A 410 -25.14 -10.27 -14.83
CA GLU A 410 -25.43 -8.97 -14.23
C GLU A 410 -26.26 -9.14 -12.95
N PRO A 411 -25.63 -9.47 -11.81
CA PRO A 411 -26.35 -9.57 -10.55
C PRO A 411 -26.97 -8.24 -10.15
N THR A 412 -28.20 -8.30 -9.60
CA THR A 412 -28.85 -7.13 -9.02
C THR A 412 -28.06 -6.58 -7.84
N LEU A 413 -28.11 -5.27 -7.60
CA LEU A 413 -27.50 -4.66 -6.42
C LEU A 413 -28.20 -5.16 -5.15
N SER A 414 -27.44 -5.66 -4.18
CA SER A 414 -27.98 -6.08 -2.87
C SER A 414 -28.43 -4.87 -2.07
N LYS A 415 -29.45 -5.04 -1.22
CA LYS A 415 -29.87 -4.02 -0.25
C LYS A 415 -28.76 -3.59 0.74
N MET A 416 -27.67 -4.33 0.84
CA MET A 416 -26.57 -4.10 1.79
C MET A 416 -25.54 -3.05 1.35
N VAL A 417 -25.46 -2.75 0.06
CA VAL A 417 -24.38 -1.96 -0.54
C VAL A 417 -24.93 -0.99 -1.59
N THR A 418 -24.26 0.14 -1.77
CA THR A 418 -24.55 1.03 -2.90
C THR A 418 -23.71 0.68 -4.12
N GLU A 419 -24.00 1.30 -5.27
CA GLU A 419 -23.15 1.12 -6.46
C GLU A 419 -21.76 1.72 -6.21
N GLU A 420 -21.66 2.83 -5.48
CA GLU A 420 -20.38 3.45 -5.10
C GLU A 420 -19.56 2.53 -4.19
N ASP A 421 -20.21 1.82 -3.25
CA ASP A 421 -19.53 0.80 -2.43
C ASP A 421 -18.93 -0.28 -3.34
N ILE A 422 -19.68 -0.80 -4.31
CA ILE A 422 -19.16 -1.80 -5.27
C ILE A 422 -18.00 -1.23 -6.08
N GLN A 423 -18.14 -0.01 -6.60
CA GLN A 423 -17.07 0.62 -7.39
C GLN A 423 -15.80 0.82 -6.56
N PHE A 424 -15.92 1.10 -5.25
CA PHE A 424 -14.75 1.16 -4.36
C PHE A 424 -13.96 -0.16 -4.39
N TYR A 425 -14.61 -1.31 -4.13
CA TYR A 425 -13.93 -2.62 -4.17
C TYR A 425 -13.38 -2.95 -5.56
N VAL A 426 -14.11 -2.59 -6.63
CA VAL A 426 -13.61 -2.75 -8.00
C VAL A 426 -12.31 -1.99 -8.21
N GLN A 427 -12.19 -0.74 -7.74
CA GLN A 427 -10.96 0.04 -7.89
C GLN A 427 -9.81 -0.51 -7.03
N GLU A 428 -10.10 -1.00 -5.83
CA GLU A 428 -9.09 -1.63 -4.97
C GLU A 428 -8.52 -2.89 -5.63
N PHE A 429 -9.37 -3.79 -6.11
CA PHE A 429 -8.92 -5.07 -6.69
C PHE A 429 -8.39 -4.94 -8.13
N LYS A 430 -8.56 -3.79 -8.79
CA LYS A 430 -7.82 -3.48 -10.03
C LYS A 430 -6.33 -3.30 -9.79
N LYS A 431 -5.90 -2.97 -8.56
CA LYS A 431 -4.49 -2.72 -8.23
C LYS A 431 -3.69 -4.03 -8.16
N SER A 432 -4.18 -5.03 -7.43
CA SER A 432 -3.43 -6.25 -7.10
C SER A 432 -4.14 -7.57 -7.46
N GLY A 433 -5.40 -7.52 -7.91
CA GLY A 433 -6.18 -8.71 -8.25
C GLY A 433 -6.49 -9.61 -7.05
N PHE A 434 -6.71 -10.89 -7.31
CA PHE A 434 -7.12 -11.90 -6.35
C PHE A 434 -6.01 -12.86 -5.94
N ARG A 435 -4.83 -12.82 -6.57
CA ARG A 435 -3.73 -13.75 -6.23
C ARG A 435 -3.33 -13.69 -4.76
N GLY A 436 -3.02 -12.50 -4.25
CA GLY A 436 -2.70 -12.29 -2.84
C GLY A 436 -3.83 -12.73 -1.91
N PRO A 437 -5.07 -12.23 -2.10
CA PRO A 437 -6.25 -12.68 -1.37
C PRO A 437 -6.46 -14.20 -1.34
N LEU A 438 -6.32 -14.89 -2.47
CA LEU A 438 -6.47 -16.34 -2.60
C LEU A 438 -5.34 -17.12 -1.92
N ASN A 439 -4.12 -16.56 -1.85
CA ASN A 439 -2.99 -17.20 -1.18
C ASN A 439 -3.22 -17.41 0.34
N TRP A 440 -4.15 -16.67 0.98
CA TRP A 440 -4.59 -16.96 2.35
C TRP A 440 -5.15 -18.38 2.48
N TYR A 441 -5.82 -18.90 1.44
CA TYR A 441 -6.35 -20.26 1.40
C TYR A 441 -5.33 -21.33 1.00
N ARG A 442 -4.13 -20.96 0.55
CA ARG A 442 -3.13 -21.88 -0.03
C ARG A 442 -2.03 -22.31 0.94
N ASN A 443 -2.21 -22.00 2.23
CA ASN A 443 -1.26 -22.31 3.30
C ASN A 443 -1.81 -23.33 4.32
N MET A 444 -2.84 -24.12 3.97
CA MET A 444 -3.57 -24.96 4.94
C MET A 444 -2.68 -25.92 5.72
N ASP A 445 -1.81 -26.66 5.04
CA ASP A 445 -0.91 -27.63 5.69
C ASP A 445 0.16 -26.91 6.52
N LYS A 446 0.77 -25.85 5.98
CA LYS A 446 1.76 -25.02 6.70
C LYS A 446 1.18 -24.39 7.98
N ASN A 447 -0.05 -23.87 7.90
CA ASN A 447 -0.77 -23.30 9.03
C ASN A 447 -1.13 -24.38 10.06
N TRP A 448 -1.54 -25.56 9.60
CA TRP A 448 -1.85 -26.71 10.45
C TRP A 448 -0.63 -27.16 11.25
N GLU A 449 0.50 -27.39 10.57
CA GLU A 449 1.78 -27.79 11.18
C GLU A 449 2.29 -26.76 12.18
N TRP A 450 2.26 -25.48 11.81
CA TRP A 450 2.72 -24.42 12.69
C TRP A 450 1.84 -24.26 13.94
N GLY A 451 0.52 -24.47 13.80
CA GLY A 451 -0.43 -24.38 14.90
C GLY A 451 -0.14 -25.33 16.08
N PHE A 452 0.60 -26.43 15.86
CA PHE A 452 1.03 -27.32 16.95
C PHE A 452 1.93 -26.63 17.98
N LYS A 453 2.67 -25.60 17.58
CA LYS A 453 3.49 -24.81 18.51
C LYS A 453 2.64 -24.05 19.54
N GLY A 454 1.34 -23.87 19.26
CA GLY A 454 0.36 -23.30 20.16
C GLY A 454 -0.37 -24.32 21.04
N SER A 455 -0.12 -25.63 20.88
CA SER A 455 -0.80 -26.67 21.67
C SER A 455 -0.58 -26.47 23.18
N GLY A 456 -1.68 -26.52 23.94
CA GLY A 456 -1.66 -26.31 25.40
C GLY A 456 -1.69 -24.84 25.85
N ARG A 457 -1.55 -23.87 24.95
CA ARG A 457 -1.72 -22.45 25.26
C ARG A 457 -3.21 -22.09 25.33
N LYS A 458 -3.54 -21.06 26.10
CA LYS A 458 -4.91 -20.51 26.24
C LYS A 458 -4.95 -19.08 25.74
N VAL A 459 -6.08 -18.69 25.14
CA VAL A 459 -6.33 -17.32 24.69
C VAL A 459 -7.20 -16.60 25.71
N SER A 460 -6.81 -15.38 26.11
CA SER A 460 -7.57 -14.51 27.02
C SER A 460 -7.04 -13.07 26.91
N PRO A 461 -7.88 -12.02 26.97
CA PRO A 461 -9.36 -11.98 27.08
C PRO A 461 -10.06 -11.95 25.70
N THR A 462 -11.20 -12.65 25.57
CA THR A 462 -11.80 -13.00 24.27
C THR A 462 -13.28 -12.65 24.14
N LEU A 463 -13.69 -12.06 23.02
CA LEU A 463 -15.10 -11.94 22.59
C LEU A 463 -15.33 -12.77 21.31
N PHE A 464 -16.33 -13.64 21.30
CA PHE A 464 -16.71 -14.40 20.11
C PHE A 464 -18.20 -14.18 19.80
N SER A 465 -18.50 -13.74 18.57
CA SER A 465 -19.87 -13.59 18.08
C SER A 465 -20.18 -14.68 17.05
N PRO A 466 -20.88 -15.77 17.45
CA PRO A 466 -21.18 -16.88 16.55
C PRO A 466 -22.33 -16.57 15.59
N LYS A 467 -22.34 -17.26 14.44
CA LYS A 467 -23.60 -17.65 13.79
C LYS A 467 -24.07 -18.97 14.45
N SER A 468 -25.14 -18.90 15.24
CA SER A 468 -25.87 -19.98 15.97
C SER A 468 -25.70 -21.47 15.49
N PRO A 469 -25.85 -22.51 16.34
CA PRO A 469 -25.31 -22.73 17.68
C PRO A 469 -24.50 -24.06 17.77
N SER A 470 -23.36 -24.07 18.45
CA SER A 470 -22.95 -25.23 19.25
C SER A 470 -22.23 -24.72 20.49
N GLY A 471 -22.78 -25.08 21.65
CA GLY A 471 -22.37 -24.55 22.94
C GLY A 471 -21.09 -25.20 23.44
N HIS A 472 -20.09 -24.39 23.76
CA HIS A 472 -19.12 -24.69 24.80
C HIS A 472 -18.84 -23.41 25.61
N PRO A 473 -18.94 -23.44 26.94
CA PRO A 473 -18.74 -22.26 27.77
C PRO A 473 -17.25 -22.04 28.02
N TRP A 474 -16.70 -20.95 27.49
CA TRP A 474 -15.44 -20.37 27.98
C TRP A 474 -15.80 -19.06 28.68
N THR A 475 -15.53 -18.96 29.98
CA THR A 475 -15.79 -17.77 30.80
C THR A 475 -14.73 -16.70 30.53
N PRO A 476 -15.07 -15.50 30.04
CA PRO A 476 -14.13 -14.39 29.92
C PRO A 476 -13.90 -13.71 31.28
N LEU A 477 -12.69 -13.18 31.50
CA LEU A 477 -12.41 -12.15 32.51
C LEU A 477 -13.29 -10.92 32.25
N SER A 478 -13.61 -10.14 33.30
CA SER A 478 -14.49 -8.99 33.16
C SER A 478 -13.82 -7.85 32.38
N TRP A 479 -14.49 -7.35 31.33
CA TRP A 479 -14.02 -6.30 30.43
C TRP A 479 -13.74 -4.95 31.11
N SER A 480 -14.26 -4.78 32.32
CA SER A 480 -14.11 -3.58 33.14
C SER A 480 -12.72 -3.41 33.70
N GLU A 481 -12.03 -4.51 33.95
CA GLU A 481 -10.61 -4.50 34.33
C GLU A 481 -9.70 -4.14 33.15
N LEU A 482 -10.23 -4.22 31.92
CA LEU A 482 -9.48 -3.99 30.69
C LEU A 482 -9.68 -2.59 30.09
N GLY A 483 -10.62 -1.81 30.62
CA GLY A 483 -10.95 -0.47 30.14
C GLY A 483 -11.63 -0.47 28.76
N VAL A 484 -12.29 -1.57 28.37
CA VAL A 484 -12.92 -1.74 27.04
C VAL A 484 -14.42 -2.04 27.11
N ASP A 485 -15.09 -1.68 28.22
CA ASP A 485 -16.53 -1.95 28.44
C ASP A 485 -17.46 -1.39 27.37
N ARG A 486 -17.01 -0.35 26.67
CA ARG A 486 -17.77 0.31 25.59
C ARG A 486 -17.67 -0.44 24.26
N LEU A 487 -16.75 -1.39 24.15
CA LEU A 487 -16.45 -2.10 22.90
C LEU A 487 -17.62 -2.95 22.40
N PRO A 488 -18.31 -3.78 23.22
CA PRO A 488 -19.45 -4.54 22.74
C PRO A 488 -20.56 -3.66 22.18
N ALA A 489 -20.90 -2.56 22.88
CA ALA A 489 -21.93 -1.62 22.44
C ALA A 489 -21.55 -0.90 21.14
N ALA A 490 -20.29 -0.48 21.01
CA ALA A 490 -19.78 0.19 19.79
C ALA A 490 -19.69 -0.74 18.57
N LEU A 491 -19.55 -2.05 18.78
CA LEU A 491 -19.65 -3.08 17.74
C LEU A 491 -21.10 -3.47 17.40
N GLY A 492 -22.10 -2.91 18.09
CA GLY A 492 -23.52 -3.24 17.92
C GLY A 492 -24.00 -4.45 18.73
N SER A 493 -23.21 -4.96 19.68
CA SER A 493 -23.58 -6.09 20.54
C SER A 493 -24.03 -5.62 21.93
N THR A 494 -25.33 -5.78 22.22
CA THR A 494 -25.85 -5.72 23.60
C THR A 494 -25.88 -7.15 24.13
N SER A 495 -25.07 -7.44 25.15
CA SER A 495 -24.92 -8.73 25.84
C SER A 495 -24.03 -9.80 25.20
N THR A 496 -23.17 -10.38 26.05
CA THR A 496 -22.60 -11.71 25.87
C THR A 496 -23.74 -12.74 25.81
N ALA A 497 -23.78 -13.52 24.72
CA ALA A 497 -24.67 -14.64 24.41
C ALA A 497 -25.88 -14.35 23.51
N GLY A 498 -25.83 -14.94 22.30
CA GLY A 498 -26.98 -15.39 21.53
C GLY A 498 -27.76 -14.33 20.75
N PHE A 499 -27.50 -14.23 19.44
CA PHE A 499 -28.40 -13.55 18.49
C PHE A 499 -29.24 -14.56 17.68
N PRO A 500 -30.45 -14.19 17.21
CA PRO A 500 -31.36 -15.09 16.51
C PRO A 500 -30.86 -15.49 15.11
N LEU A 501 -31.36 -16.63 14.62
CA LEU A 501 -31.07 -17.27 13.34
C LEU A 501 -31.13 -16.33 12.12
N GLY A 502 -30.12 -16.43 11.23
CA GLY A 502 -30.23 -16.00 9.83
C GLY A 502 -29.31 -14.87 9.33
N THR A 503 -28.07 -14.71 9.81
CA THR A 503 -27.14 -13.63 9.37
C THR A 503 -26.14 -14.06 8.27
N SER A 504 -25.88 -13.20 7.28
CA SER A 504 -24.98 -13.48 6.13
C SER A 504 -23.50 -13.39 6.50
N VAL A 505 -22.61 -13.92 5.66
CA VAL A 505 -21.15 -13.94 5.93
C VAL A 505 -20.64 -12.50 6.14
N TRP A 506 -21.30 -11.52 5.53
CA TRP A 506 -21.00 -10.09 5.61
C TRP A 506 -21.74 -9.38 6.75
N LEU A 507 -21.60 -9.91 7.97
CA LEU A 507 -22.28 -9.38 9.17
C LEU A 507 -22.03 -7.89 9.43
N LEU A 508 -20.84 -7.39 9.07
CA LEU A 508 -20.47 -5.97 9.23
C LEU A 508 -21.39 -5.01 8.48
N LEU A 509 -21.88 -5.44 7.31
CA LEU A 509 -22.74 -4.66 6.43
C LEU A 509 -24.23 -4.76 6.81
N LEU A 510 -24.66 -5.90 7.39
CA LEU A 510 -26.06 -6.15 7.73
C LEU A 510 -26.51 -5.49 9.03
N GLU A 511 -25.71 -5.60 10.10
CA GLU A 511 -26.15 -5.20 11.43
C GLU A 511 -26.24 -3.67 11.59
N TRP A 512 -25.48 -2.89 10.82
CA TRP A 512 -25.57 -1.44 10.87
C TRP A 512 -26.86 -0.89 10.24
N GLN A 513 -27.39 -1.53 9.18
CA GLN A 513 -28.72 -1.18 8.65
C GLN A 513 -29.84 -1.43 9.66
N ARG A 514 -29.65 -2.36 10.60
CA ARG A 514 -30.61 -2.67 11.65
C ARG A 514 -30.59 -1.63 12.77
N VAL A 515 -29.41 -1.13 13.13
CA VAL A 515 -29.24 0.01 14.06
C VAL A 515 -29.76 1.32 13.45
N GLY A 516 -29.62 1.51 12.13
CA GLY A 516 -30.16 2.68 11.41
C GLY A 516 -31.68 2.67 11.20
N ARG A 517 -32.36 1.53 11.35
CA ARG A 517 -33.83 1.39 11.24
C ARG A 517 -34.49 1.18 12.60
N GLY A 518 -34.30 2.12 13.52
CA GLY A 518 -35.32 2.51 14.50
C GLY A 518 -35.91 1.46 15.45
N ASP A 519 -35.34 0.26 15.62
CA ASP A 519 -35.87 -0.72 16.57
C ASP A 519 -35.07 -0.72 17.89
N ARG A 520 -35.54 0.15 18.79
CA ARG A 520 -35.23 0.34 20.23
C ARG A 520 -34.09 1.31 20.60
N GLY A 521 -34.49 2.58 20.71
CA GLY A 521 -34.39 3.33 21.97
C GLY A 521 -33.01 3.70 22.49
N LEU A 522 -32.26 4.52 21.73
CA LEU A 522 -31.31 5.48 22.31
C LEU A 522 -31.80 6.89 21.94
N PRO A 523 -31.88 7.84 22.88
CA PRO A 523 -32.46 9.16 22.62
C PRO A 523 -31.46 10.01 21.84
N GLY A 524 -31.77 10.30 20.59
CA GLY A 524 -30.98 11.19 19.77
C GLY A 524 -31.49 11.19 18.34
N ASP A 525 -32.27 12.19 17.99
CA ASP A 525 -32.80 12.45 16.66
C ASP A 525 -31.64 12.65 15.66
N PHE A 526 -31.32 11.63 14.86
CA PHE A 526 -30.20 11.64 13.89
C PHE A 526 -30.54 12.36 12.57
N THR A 527 -31.33 13.43 12.64
CA THR A 527 -31.62 14.31 11.49
C THR A 527 -31.08 15.73 11.62
N GLN A 528 -30.33 16.05 12.69
CA GLN A 528 -29.61 17.32 12.82
C GLN A 528 -28.12 17.12 13.11
N VAL A 529 -27.35 16.70 12.10
CA VAL A 529 -25.89 16.90 12.07
C VAL A 529 -25.58 18.04 11.11
N SER A 530 -26.05 19.24 11.45
CA SER A 530 -25.65 20.46 10.73
C SER A 530 -25.52 21.71 11.60
N GLN A 531 -25.81 21.62 12.90
CA GLN A 531 -25.59 22.72 13.84
C GLN A 531 -25.10 22.12 15.16
N TRP A 532 -24.20 22.81 15.85
CA TRP A 532 -23.53 22.46 17.12
C TRP A 532 -22.16 21.75 17.04
N CYS A 533 -21.13 22.50 16.62
CA CYS A 533 -20.11 23.02 17.55
C CYS A 533 -19.15 23.98 16.80
N PRO A 534 -18.98 25.24 17.23
CA PRO A 534 -17.98 26.14 16.69
C PRO A 534 -16.61 25.85 17.32
N GLY A 535 -15.59 25.64 16.49
CA GLY A 535 -14.19 25.66 16.94
C GLY A 535 -13.52 24.30 17.15
N SER A 536 -13.28 23.55 16.08
CA SER A 536 -12.12 22.65 15.92
C SER A 536 -12.12 22.15 14.47
N GLY A 537 -11.03 22.39 13.75
CA GLY A 537 -10.97 22.30 12.29
C GLY A 537 -11.21 20.90 11.72
N CYS A 538 -12.44 20.62 11.31
CA CYS A 538 -12.75 19.64 10.27
C CYS A 538 -12.84 20.38 8.92
N ARG A 539 -12.10 19.94 7.90
CA ARG A 539 -12.29 20.40 6.52
C ARG A 539 -12.39 19.18 5.59
N TRP A 540 -13.60 18.95 5.08
CA TRP A 540 -13.86 18.02 3.98
C TRP A 540 -13.56 18.75 2.66
N SER A 541 -12.71 18.20 1.79
CA SER A 541 -12.57 18.68 0.42
C SER A 541 -13.35 17.76 -0.53
N ARG A 542 -14.55 18.19 -0.95
CA ARG A 542 -15.17 17.74 -2.20
C ARG A 542 -14.47 18.48 -3.35
N ALA A 543 -13.96 17.76 -4.34
CA ALA A 543 -13.46 18.34 -5.58
C ALA A 543 -14.43 18.01 -6.71
N THR A 544 -15.10 19.04 -7.25
CA THR A 544 -15.49 19.12 -8.66
C THR A 544 -15.28 20.56 -9.14
N PRO A 545 -14.95 20.78 -10.42
CA PRO A 545 -14.26 21.98 -10.89
C PRO A 545 -15.23 23.07 -11.35
N ARG A 546 -14.94 24.33 -11.02
CA ARG A 546 -15.22 25.52 -11.85
C ARG A 546 -14.52 26.77 -11.28
N ASP A 547 -14.14 27.63 -12.21
CA ASP A 547 -13.24 28.79 -12.11
C ASP A 547 -13.58 29.80 -11.01
N HIS A 548 -12.55 30.29 -10.30
CA HIS A 548 -12.11 31.69 -10.36
C HIS A 548 -10.95 32.03 -9.39
N LYS A 549 -10.20 33.05 -9.82
CA LYS A 549 -8.97 33.68 -9.31
C LYS A 549 -8.94 34.13 -7.83
N VAL A 550 -7.77 33.88 -7.22
CA VAL A 550 -6.90 34.76 -6.38
C VAL A 550 -7.46 35.34 -5.06
N GLU A 551 -6.84 34.96 -3.92
CA GLU A 551 -5.99 35.79 -3.03
C GLU A 551 -5.54 34.97 -1.80
N ALA A 552 -4.27 35.08 -1.41
CA ALA A 552 -3.69 34.50 -0.18
C ALA A 552 -3.91 35.48 1.01
N PRO A 553 -3.92 35.04 2.28
CA PRO A 553 -2.64 34.81 2.99
C PRO A 553 -2.59 33.75 4.12
N SER A 554 -1.33 33.36 4.40
CA SER A 554 -0.67 33.02 5.69
C SER A 554 -1.09 31.83 6.57
N SER A 555 -0.10 30.92 6.67
CA SER A 555 0.49 30.26 7.85
C SER A 555 -0.17 29.06 8.55
N GLN A 556 0.68 28.02 8.69
CA GLN A 556 0.70 26.85 9.58
C GLN A 556 -0.23 25.65 9.26
N LYS A 557 0.36 24.68 8.55
CA LYS A 557 0.02 23.25 8.64
C LYS A 557 1.31 22.50 9.01
N GLU A 558 1.28 21.79 10.13
CA GLU A 558 2.35 20.85 10.51
C GLU A 558 2.01 19.46 9.96
N HIS A 559 2.94 18.88 9.21
CA HIS A 559 3.00 17.46 8.89
C HIS A 559 3.96 16.81 9.89
N HIS A 560 3.49 15.86 10.69
CA HIS A 560 4.37 15.11 11.59
C HIS A 560 5.15 14.04 10.80
N VAL A 561 6.42 14.31 10.55
CA VAL A 561 7.48 13.32 10.33
C VAL A 561 8.36 13.37 11.57
N LEU A 562 8.42 12.28 12.33
CA LEU A 562 9.24 12.21 13.54
C LEU A 562 10.71 12.03 13.15
N SER A 563 11.50 13.08 13.41
CA SER A 563 12.96 13.02 13.48
C SER A 563 13.36 12.91 14.96
N GLU A 564 14.28 12.00 15.27
CA GLU A 564 14.84 11.84 16.61
C GLU A 564 15.68 13.05 16.99
N ARG A 565 15.32 13.73 18.09
CA ARG A 565 16.23 14.56 18.87
C ARG A 565 16.86 13.68 19.94
N GLN A 566 18.17 13.41 19.83
CA GLN A 566 18.98 12.98 20.96
C GLN A 566 19.59 14.20 21.64
N GLU A 567 19.20 14.45 22.90
CA GLU A 567 19.96 15.24 23.87
C GLU A 567 20.65 14.28 24.85
N ARG A 568 21.96 14.07 24.68
CA ARG A 568 23.04 14.41 25.61
C ARG A 568 24.34 13.69 25.24
#